data_AF-A0A2N6A2Z2-F1
#
_entry.id   AF-A0A2N6A2Z2-F1
#
_cell.length_a   1.000
_cell.length_b   1.000
_cell.length_c   1.000
_cell.angle_alpha   90.00
_cell.angle_beta   90.00
_cell.angle_gamma   90.00
#
_symmetry.space_group_name_H-M   'P 1'
#
loop_
_entity.id
_entity.type
_entity.pdbx_description
1 polymer ?
#
loop_
_entity_poly.entity_id
_entity_poly.type
_entity_poly.pdbx_seq_one_letter_code
_entity_poly.pdbx_strand_id
1 'polypeptide(L)'
;MKIYLENSLTRQKEEFKPIKKNKLGLYTCGPTVYNYPHIGNLSAYVIWDVLKRFFVSQDYQVKHVMNLTDVGHLTSDADEGEDKMEAAKRRDKKTAWEVADYFIDVFKQNIKELNIIEPSKFLRATDTIKEQIDFVKILEEKGYLYKTSDGMYFDTSKFDDYGRLANLAEVDQQEGARVAKNPEKKNAADFAVWKFSPENSQRDMEWDSPWGKGFPGWHLECSVMSHKELGDTFDIHTGGVEHMTVHHPNEMAQSQAVTGKIQANYWLHNQHLRYEGGKMSKSAGIFIKLPDLEEKGYSPMAFRYFILQNNYRKPHNFSWDSLTAAQNALKNILREISFYPDKGKVDKDIMEEFYQALADDLNTAKALSLLQKVIESKIEDNDKLATVLEMDKVLGFDLESLRQEAMNISQEAKDILEKRKISRENKDWAVSDQLRDKLKEIGVEVQDTPDGQKAIQLKF
;
A
#
# COMPACT_ATOMS: atom_id res chain seq x y z
N MET A 1 -22.76 7.44 7.61
CA MET A 1 -23.24 6.11 7.18
C MET A 1 -22.62 5.01 8.02
N LYS A 2 -23.17 3.79 8.01
CA LYS A 2 -22.51 2.61 8.61
C LYS A 2 -21.43 2.09 7.67
N ILE A 3 -20.27 1.74 8.23
CA ILE A 3 -19.15 1.15 7.49
C ILE A 3 -19.05 -0.30 7.90
N TYR A 4 -18.87 -1.19 6.94
CA TYR A 4 -18.70 -2.63 7.16
C TYR A 4 -17.35 -3.07 6.59
N LEU A 5 -16.61 -3.87 7.36
CA LEU A 5 -15.30 -4.38 6.98
C LEU A 5 -15.25 -5.87 7.24
N GLU A 6 -14.68 -6.65 6.33
CA GLU A 6 -14.45 -8.07 6.53
C GLU A 6 -13.22 -8.29 7.41
N ASN A 7 -13.48 -8.61 8.68
CA ASN A 7 -12.44 -8.77 9.68
C ASN A 7 -11.79 -10.15 9.53
N SER A 8 -10.50 -10.21 9.20
CA SER A 8 -9.78 -11.48 9.03
C SER A 8 -9.78 -12.34 10.30
N LEU A 9 -9.87 -11.72 11.48
CA LEU A 9 -9.92 -12.44 12.75
C LEU A 9 -11.20 -13.26 12.94
N THR A 10 -12.34 -12.75 12.45
CA THR A 10 -13.66 -13.39 12.62
C THR A 10 -14.18 -14.00 11.32
N ARG A 11 -13.58 -13.64 10.18
CA ARG A 11 -13.98 -14.03 8.82
C ARG A 11 -15.39 -13.60 8.47
N GLN A 12 -15.84 -12.52 9.10
CA GLN A 12 -17.17 -11.96 8.91
C GLN A 12 -17.06 -10.50 8.53
N LYS A 13 -18.02 -10.04 7.75
CA LYS A 13 -18.24 -8.62 7.49
C LYS A 13 -18.94 -8.01 8.69
N GLU A 14 -18.25 -7.13 9.39
CA GLU A 14 -18.66 -6.55 10.66
C GLU A 14 -18.86 -5.04 10.53
N GLU A 15 -19.83 -4.48 11.26
CA GLU A 15 -19.95 -3.02 11.39
C GLU A 15 -18.71 -2.47 12.10
N PHE A 16 -18.03 -1.52 11.47
CA PHE A 16 -16.90 -0.80 12.05
C PHE A 16 -17.37 0.09 13.20
N LYS A 17 -16.80 -0.13 14.39
CA LYS A 17 -17.09 0.62 15.61
C LYS A 17 -15.77 1.17 16.16
N PRO A 18 -15.52 2.48 16.07
CA PRO A 18 -14.28 3.05 16.57
C PRO A 18 -14.23 3.01 18.10
N ILE A 19 -13.03 2.80 18.65
CA ILE A 19 -12.76 2.85 20.10
C ILE A 19 -13.08 4.24 20.65
N LYS A 20 -12.75 5.29 19.89
CA LYS A 20 -13.07 6.68 20.21
C LYS A 20 -13.88 7.29 19.08
N LYS A 21 -15.02 7.90 19.40
CA LYS A 21 -15.91 8.55 18.43
C LYS A 21 -15.13 9.47 17.48
N ASN A 22 -15.31 9.27 16.17
CA ASN A 22 -14.69 10.02 15.07
C ASN A 22 -13.14 10.03 15.08
N LYS A 23 -12.51 9.06 15.74
CA LYS A 23 -11.06 8.86 15.69
C LYS A 23 -10.75 7.44 15.25
N LEU A 24 -9.70 7.29 14.45
CA LEU A 24 -9.25 6.01 13.94
C LEU A 24 -7.75 5.85 14.19
N GLY A 25 -7.35 4.85 14.99
CA GLY A 25 -5.99 4.35 15.06
C GLY A 25 -5.77 3.27 14.00
N LEU A 26 -4.92 3.57 13.02
CA LEU A 26 -4.60 2.68 11.90
C LEU A 26 -3.11 2.31 11.96
N TYR A 27 -2.79 1.02 12.05
CA TYR A 27 -1.44 0.51 11.90
C TYR A 27 -1.32 -0.28 10.60
N THR A 28 -0.28 -0.02 9.81
CA THR A 28 0.02 -0.76 8.58
C THR A 28 1.45 -1.28 8.68
N CYS A 29 1.64 -2.59 8.55
CA CYS A 29 2.98 -3.17 8.40
C CYS A 29 3.66 -2.59 7.16
N GLY A 30 4.80 -1.94 7.35
CA GLY A 30 5.58 -1.31 6.28
C GLY A 30 6.67 -2.21 5.71
N PRO A 31 7.54 -1.67 4.84
CA PRO A 31 8.52 -2.46 4.11
C PRO A 31 9.75 -2.82 4.96
N THR A 32 10.39 -3.94 4.61
CA THR A 32 11.78 -4.21 4.98
C THR A 32 12.72 -3.52 3.98
N VAL A 33 13.61 -2.65 4.47
CA VAL A 33 14.34 -1.68 3.62
C VAL A 33 15.74 -2.16 3.21
N TYR A 34 15.84 -3.38 2.69
CA TYR A 34 17.11 -3.99 2.23
C TYR A 34 17.21 -4.11 0.69
N ASN A 35 16.13 -3.77 -0.01
CA ASN A 35 16.02 -3.83 -1.46
C ASN A 35 14.88 -2.90 -1.93
N TYR A 36 14.75 -2.72 -3.24
CA TYR A 36 13.61 -2.03 -3.83
C TYR A 36 12.28 -2.70 -3.40
N PRO A 37 11.19 -1.95 -3.19
CA PRO A 37 9.86 -2.52 -3.19
C PRO A 37 9.46 -2.91 -4.63
N HIS A 38 8.79 -4.05 -4.79
CA HIS A 38 8.17 -4.40 -6.07
C HIS A 38 6.69 -3.95 -6.10
N ILE A 39 6.09 -3.92 -7.29
CA ILE A 39 4.69 -3.47 -7.48
C ILE A 39 3.68 -4.27 -6.63
N GLY A 40 3.95 -5.55 -6.38
CA GLY A 40 3.17 -6.34 -5.41
C GLY A 40 3.18 -5.76 -3.99
N ASN A 41 4.34 -5.30 -3.46
CA ASN A 41 4.38 -4.62 -2.16
C ASN A 41 3.63 -3.29 -2.22
N LEU A 42 3.87 -2.52 -3.29
CA LEU A 42 3.28 -1.19 -3.47
C LEU A 42 1.75 -1.22 -3.61
N SER A 43 1.18 -2.31 -4.13
CA SER A 43 -0.26 -2.49 -4.25
C SER A 43 -1.00 -2.39 -2.91
N ALA A 44 -0.42 -2.95 -1.83
CA ALA A 44 -0.99 -2.90 -0.49
C ALA A 44 -1.14 -1.45 -0.01
N TYR A 45 -0.11 -0.63 -0.21
CA TYR A 45 -0.12 0.77 0.25
C TYR A 45 -1.10 1.64 -0.54
N VAL A 46 -1.35 1.35 -1.82
CA VAL A 46 -2.44 1.99 -2.60
C VAL A 46 -3.81 1.67 -1.98
N ILE A 47 -4.05 0.41 -1.60
CA ILE A 47 -5.31 -0.02 -1.00
C ILE A 47 -5.53 0.67 0.36
N TRP A 48 -4.52 0.65 1.23
CA TRP A 48 -4.63 1.25 2.56
C TRP A 48 -4.68 2.78 2.54
N ASP A 49 -4.14 3.40 1.50
CA ASP A 49 -4.36 4.83 1.22
C ASP A 49 -5.83 5.13 0.93
N VAL A 50 -6.49 4.34 0.06
CA VAL A 50 -7.93 4.53 -0.20
C VAL A 50 -8.76 4.29 1.06
N LEU A 51 -8.40 3.31 1.90
CA LEU A 51 -9.03 3.11 3.21
C LEU A 51 -8.92 4.38 4.07
N LYS A 52 -7.72 4.94 4.20
CA LYS A 52 -7.48 6.17 4.96
C LYS A 52 -8.25 7.36 4.39
N ARG A 53 -8.18 7.59 3.08
CA ARG A 53 -8.89 8.68 2.41
C ARG A 53 -10.41 8.55 2.58
N PHE A 54 -10.94 7.33 2.50
CA PHE A 54 -12.34 7.06 2.77
C PHE A 54 -12.71 7.48 4.20
N PHE A 55 -12.01 6.99 5.23
CA PHE A 55 -12.29 7.40 6.61
C PHE A 55 -12.17 8.91 6.84
N VAL A 56 -11.16 9.57 6.25
CA VAL A 56 -11.03 11.04 6.29
C VAL A 56 -12.24 11.73 5.67
N SER A 57 -12.74 11.25 4.52
CA SER A 57 -13.96 11.79 3.90
C SER A 57 -15.23 11.56 4.73
N GLN A 58 -15.19 10.63 5.70
CA GLN A 58 -16.26 10.39 6.66
C GLN A 58 -16.01 11.14 7.99
N ASP A 59 -15.22 12.21 7.97
CA ASP A 59 -14.88 13.08 9.11
C ASP A 59 -14.12 12.40 10.27
N TYR A 60 -13.44 11.27 10.01
CA TYR A 60 -12.56 10.65 11.01
C TYR A 60 -11.21 11.35 11.08
N GLN A 61 -10.75 11.60 12.31
CA GLN A 61 -9.35 11.92 12.57
C GLN A 61 -8.52 10.63 12.58
N VAL A 62 -7.76 10.39 11.52
CA VAL A 62 -6.96 9.16 11.37
C VAL A 62 -5.53 9.38 11.89
N LYS A 63 -5.13 8.64 12.92
CA LYS A 63 -3.72 8.47 13.32
C LYS A 63 -3.20 7.20 12.65
N HIS A 64 -2.52 7.36 11.52
CA HIS A 64 -1.94 6.27 10.74
C HIS A 64 -0.46 6.10 11.07
N VAL A 65 -0.06 4.92 11.51
CA VAL A 65 1.32 4.56 11.85
C VAL A 65 1.78 3.47 10.91
N MET A 66 3.01 3.60 10.40
CA MET A 66 3.65 2.59 9.56
C MET A 66 5.10 2.41 10.00
N ASN A 67 5.51 1.17 10.22
CA ASN A 67 6.92 0.90 10.52
C ASN A 67 7.80 0.93 9.26
N LEU A 68 9.09 1.11 9.47
CA LEU A 68 10.15 0.85 8.51
C LEU A 68 11.07 -0.17 9.16
N THR A 69 11.05 -1.41 8.65
CA THR A 69 11.85 -2.50 9.18
C THR A 69 13.26 -2.37 8.61
N ASP A 70 14.09 -1.63 9.35
CA ASP A 70 15.46 -1.30 9.02
C ASP A 70 16.50 -2.12 9.78
N VAL A 71 16.06 -3.05 10.63
CA VAL A 71 16.92 -4.07 11.23
C VAL A 71 17.07 -5.24 10.25
N GLY A 72 18.23 -5.90 10.27
CA GLY A 72 18.41 -7.16 9.56
C GLY A 72 17.60 -8.30 10.16
N HIS A 73 16.74 -8.94 9.35
CA HIS A 73 16.03 -10.17 9.71
C HIS A 73 16.47 -11.33 8.82
N LEU A 74 16.29 -12.53 9.35
CA LEU A 74 16.62 -13.77 8.66
C LEU A 74 15.65 -14.00 7.47
N THR A 75 16.11 -14.74 6.45
CA THR A 75 15.34 -14.92 5.21
C THR A 75 14.01 -15.64 5.38
N SER A 76 13.87 -16.49 6.40
CA SER A 76 12.70 -17.36 6.65
C SER A 76 11.85 -16.86 7.81
N ASP A 77 10.52 -17.02 7.70
CA ASP A 77 9.54 -16.76 8.76
C ASP A 77 9.70 -17.73 9.96
N ALA A 78 10.53 -18.76 9.83
CA ALA A 78 10.91 -19.67 10.91
C ALA A 78 12.13 -19.20 11.72
N ASP A 79 12.62 -17.97 11.48
CA ASP A 79 13.85 -17.39 12.05
C ASP A 79 15.13 -18.12 11.64
N GLU A 80 15.22 -18.48 10.35
CA GLU A 80 16.35 -19.18 9.75
C GLU A 80 16.85 -18.56 8.44
N GLY A 81 18.10 -18.90 8.09
CA GLY A 81 18.76 -18.47 6.86
C GLY A 81 19.61 -17.21 7.00
N GLU A 82 19.92 -16.56 5.88
CA GLU A 82 20.82 -15.40 5.86
C GLU A 82 20.09 -14.13 6.30
N ASP A 83 20.77 -13.24 7.01
CA ASP A 83 20.23 -11.93 7.32
C ASP A 83 20.10 -11.06 6.05
N LYS A 84 18.88 -10.62 5.74
CA LYS A 84 18.55 -9.87 4.51
C LYS A 84 19.31 -8.55 4.40
N MET A 85 19.56 -7.87 5.52
CA MET A 85 20.27 -6.58 5.53
C MET A 85 21.77 -6.80 5.42
N GLU A 86 22.34 -7.78 6.12
CA GLU A 86 23.77 -8.13 5.98
C GLU A 86 24.08 -8.66 4.57
N ALA A 87 23.15 -9.38 3.94
CA ALA A 87 23.25 -9.79 2.54
C ALA A 87 23.23 -8.57 1.60
N ALA A 88 22.35 -7.59 1.85
CA ALA A 88 22.28 -6.36 1.07
C ALA A 88 23.53 -5.48 1.24
N LYS A 89 24.04 -5.36 2.47
CA LYS A 89 25.31 -4.73 2.82
C LYS A 89 26.47 -5.28 1.98
N ARG A 90 26.61 -6.62 1.94
CA ARG A 90 27.64 -7.30 1.11
C ARG A 90 27.45 -7.03 -0.38
N ARG A 91 26.21 -7.09 -0.88
CA ARG A 91 25.86 -6.83 -2.28
C ARG A 91 26.21 -5.40 -2.70
N ASP A 92 25.86 -4.42 -1.87
CA ASP A 92 25.91 -2.99 -2.22
C ASP A 92 27.22 -2.32 -1.78
N LYS A 93 28.06 -3.03 -1.01
CA LYS A 93 29.34 -2.53 -0.46
C LYS A 93 29.17 -1.24 0.36
N LYS A 94 28.11 -1.19 1.14
CA LYS A 94 27.72 -0.10 2.06
C LYS A 94 27.54 -0.66 3.47
N THR A 95 27.32 0.18 4.48
CA THR A 95 26.83 -0.25 5.81
C THR A 95 25.34 -0.60 5.75
N ALA A 96 24.85 -1.38 6.72
CA ALA A 96 23.41 -1.68 6.85
C ALA A 96 22.55 -0.41 6.98
N TRP A 97 23.06 0.62 7.67
CA TRP A 97 22.40 1.90 7.84
C TRP A 97 22.26 2.66 6.51
N GLU A 98 23.32 2.73 5.71
CA GLU A 98 23.28 3.38 4.39
C GLU A 98 22.37 2.63 3.40
N VAL A 99 22.29 1.30 3.51
CA VAL A 99 21.34 0.49 2.73
C VAL A 99 19.91 0.83 3.14
N ALA A 100 19.62 0.83 4.45
CA ALA A 100 18.31 1.16 4.98
C ALA A 100 17.86 2.57 4.58
N ASP A 101 18.71 3.57 4.78
CA ASP A 101 18.42 4.98 4.42
C ASP A 101 18.07 5.12 2.94
N TYR A 102 18.89 4.50 2.08
CA TYR A 102 18.65 4.52 0.64
C TYR A 102 17.28 3.92 0.25
N PHE A 103 16.93 2.75 0.79
CA PHE A 103 15.67 2.10 0.43
C PHE A 103 14.45 2.72 1.13
N ILE A 104 14.63 3.40 2.27
CA ILE A 104 13.60 4.26 2.87
C ILE A 104 13.28 5.42 1.94
N ASP A 105 14.30 6.08 1.38
CA ASP A 105 14.10 7.19 0.45
C ASP A 105 13.42 6.72 -0.85
N VAL A 106 13.84 5.57 -1.39
CA VAL A 106 13.17 4.93 -2.54
C VAL A 106 11.70 4.66 -2.23
N PHE A 107 11.39 4.07 -1.07
CA PHE A 107 10.02 3.76 -0.69
C PHE A 107 9.17 5.03 -0.57
N LYS A 108 9.67 6.07 0.11
CA LYS A 108 8.97 7.36 0.24
C LYS A 108 8.75 8.04 -1.10
N GLN A 109 9.71 7.92 -2.01
CA GLN A 109 9.55 8.42 -3.38
C GLN A 109 8.44 7.66 -4.12
N ASN A 110 8.35 6.33 -3.98
CA ASN A 110 7.25 5.56 -4.57
C ASN A 110 5.88 5.89 -3.95
N ILE A 111 5.82 6.14 -2.63
CA ILE A 111 4.61 6.63 -1.96
C ILE A 111 4.13 7.94 -2.60
N LYS A 112 5.06 8.87 -2.87
CA LYS A 112 4.76 10.15 -3.54
C LYS A 112 4.30 9.94 -4.98
N GLU A 113 5.02 9.14 -5.77
CA GLU A 113 4.69 8.85 -7.18
C GLU A 113 3.31 8.18 -7.33
N LEU A 114 2.90 7.38 -6.33
CA LEU A 114 1.59 6.73 -6.29
C LEU A 114 0.48 7.58 -5.65
N ASN A 115 0.77 8.85 -5.35
CA ASN A 115 -0.14 9.78 -4.67
C ASN A 115 -0.75 9.18 -3.39
N ILE A 116 0.07 8.50 -2.60
CA ILE A 116 -0.32 7.95 -1.31
C ILE A 116 -0.10 9.01 -0.23
N ILE A 117 -1.10 9.23 0.62
CA ILE A 117 -0.98 10.14 1.76
C ILE A 117 -0.08 9.49 2.80
N GLU A 118 1.08 10.11 3.08
CA GLU A 118 2.01 9.63 4.10
C GLU A 118 1.32 9.34 5.44
N PRO A 119 1.70 8.25 6.14
CA PRO A 119 1.22 7.97 7.48
C PRO A 119 1.49 9.17 8.40
N SER A 120 0.66 9.33 9.43
CA SER A 120 0.89 10.34 10.47
C SER A 120 2.26 10.18 11.13
N LYS A 121 2.82 8.96 11.12
CA LYS A 121 4.18 8.69 11.58
C LYS A 121 4.77 7.47 10.87
N PHE A 122 5.96 7.65 10.30
CA PHE A 122 6.89 6.55 10.02
C PHE A 122 7.72 6.27 11.27
N LEU A 123 7.93 5.00 11.61
CA LEU A 123 8.73 4.61 12.76
C LEU A 123 9.74 3.54 12.36
N ARG A 124 11.04 3.81 12.54
CA ARG A 124 12.07 2.79 12.31
C ARG A 124 12.07 1.80 13.46
N ALA A 125 12.34 0.54 13.15
CA ALA A 125 12.54 -0.48 14.17
C ALA A 125 13.74 -0.11 15.06
N THR A 126 14.83 0.37 14.46
CA THR A 126 16.03 0.80 15.19
C THR A 126 15.80 1.97 16.17
N ASP A 127 14.80 2.82 15.92
CA ASP A 127 14.43 3.95 16.79
C ASP A 127 13.66 3.50 18.06
N THR A 128 13.34 2.21 18.19
CA THR A 128 12.51 1.67 19.28
C THR A 128 13.16 0.52 20.04
N ILE A 129 14.47 0.31 19.89
CA ILE A 129 15.18 -0.83 20.50
C ILE A 129 15.03 -0.87 22.03
N LYS A 130 15.06 0.30 22.68
CA LYS A 130 14.88 0.36 24.14
C LYS A 130 13.50 -0.18 24.54
N GLU A 131 12.45 0.30 23.89
CA GLU A 131 11.08 -0.16 24.13
C GLU A 131 10.91 -1.63 23.78
N GLN A 132 11.59 -2.11 22.74
CA GLN A 132 11.59 -3.53 22.38
C GLN A 132 12.21 -4.38 23.49
N ILE A 133 13.40 -4.02 23.99
CA ILE A 133 14.04 -4.72 25.11
C ILE A 133 13.14 -4.71 26.35
N ASP A 134 12.51 -3.58 26.68
CA ASP A 134 11.60 -3.49 27.83
C ASP A 134 10.35 -4.37 27.64
N PHE A 135 9.84 -4.49 26.41
CA PHE A 135 8.74 -5.39 26.07
C PHE A 135 9.14 -6.86 26.23
N VAL A 136 10.35 -7.25 25.80
CA VAL A 136 10.88 -8.61 25.99
C VAL A 136 11.05 -8.95 27.48
N LYS A 137 11.49 -8.00 28.32
CA LYS A 137 11.54 -8.21 29.78
C LYS A 137 10.17 -8.54 30.36
N ILE A 138 9.12 -7.81 29.97
CA ILE A 138 7.76 -8.07 30.45
C ILE A 138 7.28 -9.47 30.01
N LEU A 139 7.58 -9.86 28.76
CA LEU A 139 7.27 -11.21 28.27
C LEU A 139 8.00 -12.29 29.09
N GLU A 140 9.27 -12.09 29.41
CA GLU A 140 10.07 -12.99 30.26
C GLU A 140 9.52 -13.07 31.69
N GLU A 141 9.26 -11.92 32.33
CA GLU A 141 8.71 -11.84 33.70
C GLU A 141 7.37 -12.55 33.83
N LYS A 142 6.52 -12.45 32.80
CA LYS A 142 5.24 -13.18 32.71
C LYS A 142 5.40 -14.65 32.31
N GLY A 143 6.63 -15.09 32.04
CA GLY A 143 6.97 -16.46 31.71
C GLY A 143 6.66 -16.86 30.27
N TYR A 144 6.36 -15.94 29.35
CA TYR A 144 6.08 -16.29 27.95
C TYR A 144 7.32 -16.63 27.15
N LEU A 145 8.52 -16.34 27.67
CA LEU A 145 9.77 -16.60 26.97
C LEU A 145 10.56 -17.76 27.58
N TYR A 146 11.37 -18.39 26.75
CA TYR A 146 12.44 -19.27 27.18
C TYR A 146 13.69 -19.03 26.34
N LYS A 147 14.86 -19.31 26.92
CA LYS A 147 16.16 -19.14 26.28
C LYS A 147 16.56 -20.41 25.52
N THR A 148 17.05 -20.25 24.31
CA THR A 148 17.76 -21.27 23.52
C THR A 148 19.24 -20.89 23.39
N SER A 149 20.04 -21.69 22.68
CA SER A 149 21.41 -21.34 22.34
C SER A 149 21.55 -20.06 21.50
N ASP A 150 20.51 -19.70 20.73
CA ASP A 150 20.57 -18.65 19.71
C ASP A 150 19.58 -17.48 19.91
N GLY A 151 18.78 -17.50 20.98
CA GLY A 151 17.89 -16.38 21.31
C GLY A 151 16.91 -16.63 22.44
N MET A 152 16.04 -15.65 22.65
CA MET A 152 14.83 -15.73 23.46
C MET A 152 13.64 -16.02 22.55
N TYR A 153 12.93 -17.11 22.82
CA TYR A 153 11.79 -17.57 22.01
C TYR A 153 10.48 -17.47 22.78
N PHE A 154 9.41 -17.17 22.06
CA PHE A 154 8.06 -17.14 22.59
C PHE A 154 7.47 -18.55 22.67
N ASP A 155 6.97 -18.92 23.84
CA ASP A 155 6.31 -20.20 24.11
C ASP A 155 4.83 -20.11 23.72
N THR A 156 4.52 -20.49 22.48
CA THR A 156 3.17 -20.41 21.92
C THR A 156 2.17 -21.30 22.65
N SER A 157 2.64 -22.37 23.33
CA SER A 157 1.78 -23.26 24.11
C SER A 157 1.12 -22.60 25.32
N LYS A 158 1.58 -21.39 25.70
CA LYS A 158 0.99 -20.60 26.79
C LYS A 158 -0.25 -19.80 26.36
N PHE A 159 -0.65 -19.88 25.10
CA PHE A 159 -1.85 -19.26 24.56
C PHE A 159 -2.80 -20.30 23.98
N ASP A 160 -3.94 -20.50 24.64
CA ASP A 160 -4.97 -21.46 24.19
C ASP A 160 -5.54 -21.10 22.81
N ASP A 161 -5.63 -19.80 22.47
CA ASP A 161 -6.20 -19.29 21.22
C ASP A 161 -5.12 -18.83 20.20
N TYR A 162 -3.87 -19.31 20.37
CA TYR A 162 -2.78 -18.98 19.45
C TYR A 162 -3.10 -19.46 18.03
N GLY A 163 -2.87 -18.59 17.04
CA GLY A 163 -3.13 -18.90 15.64
C GLY A 163 -4.60 -18.78 15.20
N ARG A 164 -5.48 -18.23 16.04
CA ARG A 164 -6.86 -17.90 15.66
C ARG A 164 -6.95 -17.09 14.36
N LEU A 165 -6.08 -16.08 14.23
CA LEU A 165 -6.02 -15.23 13.03
C LEU A 165 -5.57 -16.02 11.79
N ALA A 166 -4.64 -16.96 11.96
CA ALA A 166 -4.12 -17.80 10.88
C ALA A 166 -5.11 -18.86 10.41
N ASN A 167 -6.14 -19.19 11.20
CA ASN A 167 -6.95 -20.40 11.00
C ASN A 167 -6.12 -21.68 10.93
N LEU A 168 -5.23 -21.90 11.91
CA LEU A 168 -4.32 -23.06 11.89
C LEU A 168 -5.03 -24.43 11.72
N ALA A 169 -6.35 -24.52 11.96
CA ALA A 169 -7.16 -25.71 11.68
C ALA A 169 -7.37 -26.02 10.18
N GLU A 170 -7.25 -25.03 9.28
CA GLU A 170 -7.42 -25.19 7.82
C GLU A 170 -6.13 -24.91 7.03
N VAL A 171 -5.11 -24.33 7.68
CA VAL A 171 -3.79 -24.18 7.08
C VAL A 171 -3.05 -25.51 7.22
N ASP A 172 -3.02 -26.27 6.13
CA ASP A 172 -2.06 -27.36 5.97
C ASP A 172 -0.67 -26.74 6.21
N GLN A 173 0.05 -27.17 7.26
CA GLN A 173 1.33 -26.61 7.71
C GLN A 173 2.47 -26.91 6.70
N GLN A 174 2.24 -26.65 5.41
CA GLN A 174 3.14 -27.02 4.33
C GLN A 174 4.42 -26.17 4.31
N GLU A 175 4.45 -24.99 4.94
CA GLU A 175 5.69 -24.21 5.06
C GLU A 175 6.62 -24.67 6.20
N GLY A 176 6.13 -25.49 7.13
CA GLY A 176 6.98 -26.17 8.11
C GLY A 176 7.78 -27.36 7.55
N ALA A 177 7.46 -27.82 6.34
CA ALA A 177 7.98 -29.07 5.78
C ALA A 177 9.41 -28.98 5.17
N ARG A 178 9.99 -27.78 5.06
CA ARG A 178 11.33 -27.57 4.44
C ARG A 178 12.39 -27.01 5.38
N VAL A 179 12.03 -26.67 6.61
CA VAL A 179 12.93 -26.06 7.58
C VAL A 179 13.47 -27.16 8.51
N ALA A 180 14.77 -27.17 8.77
CA ALA A 180 15.34 -28.12 9.70
C ALA A 180 14.69 -27.90 11.08
N LYS A 181 14.12 -28.94 11.68
CA LYS A 181 13.46 -28.81 12.98
C LYS A 181 14.49 -28.32 14.00
N ASN A 182 14.39 -27.05 14.43
CA ASN A 182 15.21 -26.53 15.52
C ASN A 182 14.89 -27.35 16.79
N PRO A 183 15.83 -28.17 17.30
CA PRO A 183 15.55 -29.11 18.39
C PRO A 183 15.36 -28.42 19.74
N GLU A 184 15.76 -27.14 19.86
CA GLU A 184 15.59 -26.36 21.09
C GLU A 184 14.22 -25.69 21.19
N LYS A 185 13.45 -25.63 20.09
CA LYS A 185 12.07 -25.14 20.13
C LYS A 185 11.17 -26.14 20.86
N LYS A 186 10.41 -25.68 21.85
CA LYS A 186 9.46 -26.54 22.56
C LYS A 186 8.30 -26.93 21.65
N ASN A 187 7.85 -25.98 20.83
CA ASN A 187 6.80 -26.17 19.83
C ASN A 187 7.26 -25.69 18.45
N ALA A 188 6.72 -26.29 17.39
CA ALA A 188 7.08 -25.91 16.02
C ALA A 188 6.70 -24.45 15.67
N ALA A 189 5.66 -23.92 16.31
CA ALA A 189 5.19 -22.56 16.11
C ALA A 189 5.93 -21.51 16.95
N ASP A 190 6.83 -21.93 17.86
CA ASP A 190 7.61 -20.99 18.67
C ASP A 190 8.56 -20.17 17.77
N PHE A 191 8.61 -18.87 18.03
CA PHE A 191 9.33 -17.89 17.21
C PHE A 191 10.25 -17.03 18.07
N ALA A 192 11.31 -16.52 17.45
CA ALA A 192 12.27 -15.68 18.13
C ALA A 192 11.69 -14.30 18.43
N VAL A 193 11.89 -13.85 19.66
CA VAL A 193 11.57 -12.49 20.09
C VAL A 193 12.83 -11.63 20.14
N TRP A 194 13.95 -12.23 20.53
CA TRP A 194 15.28 -11.60 20.52
C TRP A 194 16.33 -12.63 20.12
N LYS A 195 17.04 -12.44 19.01
CA LYS A 195 18.11 -13.34 18.56
C LYS A 195 19.44 -12.89 19.11
N PHE A 196 20.30 -13.82 19.49
CA PHE A 196 21.68 -13.51 19.89
C PHE A 196 22.57 -13.32 18.66
N SER A 197 23.48 -12.36 18.74
CA SER A 197 24.50 -12.17 17.71
C SER A 197 25.49 -13.33 17.74
N PRO A 198 25.87 -13.90 16.58
CA PRO A 198 26.88 -14.96 16.54
C PRO A 198 28.24 -14.45 17.05
N GLU A 199 28.91 -15.20 17.93
CA GLU A 199 30.20 -14.78 18.52
C GLU A 199 31.32 -14.60 17.48
N ASN A 200 31.21 -15.27 16.33
CA ASN A 200 32.21 -15.29 15.27
C ASN A 200 31.94 -14.28 14.14
N SER A 201 30.93 -13.41 14.27
CA SER A 201 30.64 -12.38 13.27
C SER A 201 30.10 -11.12 13.91
N GLN A 202 30.50 -9.96 13.40
CA GLN A 202 29.97 -8.67 13.85
C GLN A 202 28.89 -8.18 12.88
N ARG A 203 27.68 -7.98 13.40
CA ARG A 203 26.57 -7.33 12.67
C ARG A 203 26.68 -5.81 12.81
N ASP A 204 26.16 -5.07 11.83
CA ASP A 204 26.09 -3.60 11.96
C ASP A 204 25.03 -3.16 12.96
N MET A 205 23.95 -3.94 13.06
CA MET A 205 22.75 -3.65 13.82
C MET A 205 22.53 -4.74 14.88
N GLU A 206 23.25 -4.57 15.98
CA GLU A 206 23.18 -5.39 17.19
C GLU A 206 23.28 -4.50 18.43
N TRP A 207 22.62 -4.90 19.51
CA TRP A 207 22.48 -4.11 20.72
C TRP A 207 22.69 -4.96 21.97
N ASP A 208 23.22 -4.32 23.02
CA ASP A 208 23.32 -4.94 24.34
C ASP A 208 21.93 -5.10 24.96
N SER A 209 21.68 -6.27 25.54
CA SER A 209 20.43 -6.59 26.24
C SER A 209 20.72 -7.41 27.50
N PRO A 210 19.75 -7.57 28.41
CA PRO A 210 19.90 -8.41 29.60
C PRO A 210 20.28 -9.87 29.29
N TRP A 211 19.99 -10.35 28.08
CA TRP A 211 20.23 -11.74 27.66
C TRP A 211 21.55 -11.93 26.91
N GLY A 212 22.29 -10.85 26.67
CA GLY A 212 23.47 -10.80 25.82
C GLY A 212 23.27 -9.88 24.61
N LYS A 213 24.31 -9.77 23.78
CA LYS A 213 24.26 -8.95 22.56
C LYS A 213 23.39 -9.62 21.50
N GLY A 214 22.53 -8.86 20.84
CA GLY A 214 21.60 -9.42 19.86
C GLY A 214 20.77 -8.39 19.11
N PHE A 215 19.70 -8.85 18.50
CA PHE A 215 18.79 -8.06 17.67
C PHE A 215 17.35 -8.57 17.80
N PRO A 216 16.36 -7.70 17.59
CA PRO A 216 14.95 -8.10 17.73
C PRO A 216 14.51 -9.09 16.65
N GLY A 217 13.59 -9.97 17.01
CA GLY A 217 12.82 -10.76 16.05
C GLY A 217 11.82 -9.90 15.30
N TRP A 218 11.51 -10.27 14.05
CA TRP A 218 10.69 -9.46 13.13
C TRP A 218 9.32 -9.07 13.72
N HIS A 219 8.66 -9.98 14.43
CA HIS A 219 7.32 -9.75 15.00
C HIS A 219 7.31 -8.74 16.16
N LEU A 220 8.38 -8.70 16.95
CA LEU A 220 8.47 -7.85 18.14
C LEU A 220 8.35 -6.37 17.78
N GLU A 221 8.95 -6.00 16.66
CA GLU A 221 9.00 -4.63 16.15
C GLU A 221 7.59 -4.04 16.03
N CYS A 222 6.71 -4.71 15.30
CA CYS A 222 5.36 -4.21 15.03
C CYS A 222 4.48 -4.23 16.29
N SER A 223 4.61 -5.24 17.16
CA SER A 223 3.96 -5.26 18.49
C SER A 223 4.30 -4.02 19.31
N VAL A 224 5.60 -3.70 19.40
CA VAL A 224 6.10 -2.59 20.22
C VAL A 224 5.74 -1.24 19.62
N MET A 225 5.95 -1.08 18.31
CA MET A 225 5.68 0.18 17.60
C MET A 225 4.20 0.53 17.59
N SER A 226 3.32 -0.44 17.32
CA SER A 226 1.87 -0.24 17.36
C SER A 226 1.39 0.08 18.77
N HIS A 227 1.87 -0.64 19.79
CA HIS A 227 1.55 -0.36 21.20
C HIS A 227 2.01 1.04 21.63
N LYS A 228 3.25 1.42 21.32
CA LYS A 228 3.83 2.73 21.68
C LYS A 228 3.02 3.89 21.11
N GLU A 229 2.54 3.75 19.87
CA GLU A 229 1.87 4.86 19.18
C GLU A 229 0.35 4.86 19.33
N LEU A 230 -0.28 3.68 19.42
CA LEU A 230 -1.74 3.56 19.37
C LEU A 230 -2.36 3.02 20.68
N GLY A 231 -1.53 2.54 21.62
CA GLY A 231 -1.93 1.99 22.92
C GLY A 231 -2.18 0.48 22.90
N ASP A 232 -2.70 -0.07 23.99
CA ASP A 232 -2.90 -1.53 24.16
C ASP A 232 -3.83 -2.15 23.11
N THR A 233 -4.85 -1.42 22.69
CA THR A 233 -5.83 -1.83 21.67
C THR A 233 -6.12 -0.65 20.76
N PHE A 234 -6.03 -0.87 19.45
CA PHE A 234 -6.37 0.12 18.44
C PHE A 234 -7.42 -0.39 17.43
N ASP A 235 -7.84 0.47 16.52
CA ASP A 235 -9.00 0.20 15.67
C ASP A 235 -8.69 -0.79 14.55
N ILE A 236 -7.76 -0.45 13.64
CA ILE A 236 -7.50 -1.24 12.42
C ILE A 236 -6.02 -1.57 12.27
N HIS A 237 -5.70 -2.85 12.07
CA HIS A 237 -4.39 -3.35 11.65
C HIS A 237 -4.47 -3.85 10.21
N THR A 238 -3.58 -3.37 9.33
CA THR A 238 -3.52 -3.81 7.92
C THR A 238 -2.17 -4.45 7.54
N GLY A 239 -2.22 -5.40 6.60
CA GLY A 239 -1.04 -6.04 6.01
C GLY A 239 -1.39 -6.91 4.80
N GLY A 240 -0.42 -7.63 4.24
CA GLY A 240 -0.68 -8.60 3.18
C GLY A 240 -1.16 -9.94 3.74
N VAL A 241 -1.80 -10.76 2.90
CA VAL A 241 -2.28 -12.11 3.27
C VAL A 241 -1.17 -13.01 3.80
N GLU A 242 0.08 -12.80 3.38
CA GLU A 242 1.27 -13.49 3.91
C GLU A 242 1.48 -13.26 5.41
N HIS A 243 1.04 -12.13 5.96
CA HIS A 243 1.19 -11.86 7.39
C HIS A 243 0.19 -12.65 8.24
N MET A 244 -0.88 -13.19 7.65
CA MET A 244 -1.95 -13.85 8.40
C MET A 244 -1.52 -15.16 9.08
N THR A 245 -0.53 -15.87 8.53
CA THR A 245 -0.17 -17.21 8.98
C THR A 245 0.86 -17.20 10.11
N VAL A 246 1.80 -16.25 10.08
CA VAL A 246 2.90 -16.17 11.05
C VAL A 246 2.98 -14.77 11.67
N HIS A 247 3.19 -13.73 10.86
CA HIS A 247 3.57 -12.42 11.39
C HIS A 247 2.53 -11.79 12.33
N HIS A 248 1.29 -11.58 11.88
CA HIS A 248 0.24 -10.97 12.68
C HIS A 248 -0.26 -11.85 13.85
N PRO A 249 -0.37 -13.19 13.73
CA PRO A 249 -0.60 -14.04 14.89
C PRO A 249 0.45 -13.87 15.99
N ASN A 250 1.73 -13.78 15.61
CA ASN A 250 2.85 -13.59 16.54
C ASN A 250 2.76 -12.23 17.23
N GLU A 251 2.45 -11.18 16.48
CA GLU A 251 2.24 -9.85 17.03
C GLU A 251 1.08 -9.78 18.02
N MET A 252 -0.04 -10.39 17.65
CA MET A 252 -1.22 -10.45 18.49
C MET A 252 -0.93 -11.18 19.80
N ALA A 253 -0.20 -12.31 19.73
CA ALA A 253 0.18 -13.09 20.90
C ALA A 253 1.15 -12.31 21.81
N GLN A 254 2.18 -11.68 21.26
CA GLN A 254 3.12 -10.82 22.01
C GLN A 254 2.38 -9.65 22.70
N SER A 255 1.51 -8.97 21.97
CA SER A 255 0.72 -7.84 22.46
C SER A 255 -0.27 -8.25 23.55
N GLN A 256 -0.97 -9.37 23.37
CA GLN A 256 -1.86 -9.94 24.39
C GLN A 256 -1.11 -10.40 25.63
N ALA A 257 0.08 -10.99 25.47
CA ALA A 257 0.90 -11.43 26.60
C ALA A 257 1.30 -10.24 27.48
N VAL A 258 1.70 -9.13 26.88
CA VAL A 258 2.11 -7.91 27.60
C VAL A 258 0.91 -7.15 28.17
N THR A 259 -0.19 -7.01 27.43
CA THR A 259 -1.28 -6.10 27.82
C THR A 259 -2.50 -6.78 28.43
N GLY A 260 -2.68 -8.09 28.19
CA GLY A 260 -3.90 -8.83 28.50
C GLY A 260 -5.10 -8.46 27.61
N LYS A 261 -4.89 -7.67 26.54
CA LYS A 261 -5.94 -7.19 25.63
C LYS A 261 -5.60 -7.54 24.19
N ILE A 262 -6.62 -7.61 23.34
CA ILE A 262 -6.40 -7.75 21.90
C ILE A 262 -5.70 -6.52 21.33
N GLN A 263 -4.74 -6.72 20.42
CA GLN A 263 -3.95 -5.64 19.84
C GLN A 263 -4.79 -4.71 18.94
N ALA A 264 -5.66 -5.28 18.10
CA ALA A 264 -6.52 -4.53 17.19
C ALA A 264 -7.92 -5.14 17.08
N ASN A 265 -8.95 -4.29 16.92
CA ASN A 265 -10.33 -4.75 16.76
C ASN A 265 -10.62 -5.33 15.37
N TYR A 266 -10.06 -4.71 14.32
CA TYR A 266 -10.26 -5.10 12.93
C TYR A 266 -8.92 -5.41 12.25
N TRP A 267 -8.81 -6.60 11.67
CA TRP A 267 -7.64 -7.03 10.91
C TRP A 267 -8.00 -7.12 9.44
N LEU A 268 -7.33 -6.34 8.58
CA LEU A 268 -7.60 -6.31 7.14
C LEU A 268 -6.37 -6.76 6.36
N HIS A 269 -6.56 -7.74 5.46
CA HIS A 269 -5.46 -8.28 4.68
C HIS A 269 -5.76 -8.23 3.19
N ASN A 270 -4.83 -7.69 2.40
CA ASN A 270 -4.92 -7.71 0.95
C ASN A 270 -4.35 -9.01 0.39
N GLN A 271 -4.95 -9.49 -0.69
CA GLN A 271 -4.43 -10.61 -1.45
C GLN A 271 -3.20 -10.20 -2.27
N HIS A 272 -2.45 -11.20 -2.71
CA HIS A 272 -1.30 -11.00 -3.56
C HIS A 272 -1.67 -10.48 -4.94
N LEU A 273 -0.81 -9.59 -5.45
CA LEU A 273 -0.68 -9.36 -6.88
C LEU A 273 0.13 -10.50 -7.51
N ARG A 274 -0.47 -11.22 -8.44
CA ARG A 274 0.13 -12.32 -9.20
C ARG A 274 0.64 -11.81 -10.54
N TYR A 275 1.59 -12.52 -11.15
CA TYR A 275 2.01 -12.30 -12.52
C TYR A 275 1.57 -13.50 -13.35
N GLU A 276 1.16 -13.33 -14.60
CA GLU A 276 0.72 -14.46 -15.44
C GLU A 276 1.82 -15.54 -15.64
N GLY A 277 3.10 -15.18 -15.43
CA GLY A 277 4.23 -16.11 -15.40
C GLY A 277 4.56 -16.74 -14.03
N GLY A 278 3.77 -16.50 -12.97
CA GLY A 278 3.98 -17.06 -11.63
C GLY A 278 3.83 -16.06 -10.47
N LYS A 279 4.19 -16.46 -9.25
CA LYS A 279 4.24 -15.54 -8.09
C LYS A 279 5.31 -14.48 -8.36
N MET A 280 4.98 -13.20 -8.16
CA MET A 280 5.99 -12.13 -8.15
C MET A 280 6.94 -12.38 -6.98
N SER A 281 8.14 -12.85 -7.27
CA SER A 281 9.19 -13.03 -6.29
C SER A 281 10.56 -12.83 -6.94
N LYS A 282 11.51 -12.37 -6.13
CA LYS A 282 12.91 -12.21 -6.52
C LYS A 282 13.53 -13.53 -7.00
N SER A 283 13.14 -14.66 -6.39
CA SER A 283 13.62 -15.99 -6.74
C SER A 283 13.09 -16.50 -8.09
N ALA A 284 11.97 -15.99 -8.57
CA ALA A 284 11.36 -16.36 -9.86
C ALA A 284 11.81 -15.46 -11.03
N GLY A 285 12.66 -14.46 -10.78
CA GLY A 285 13.10 -13.51 -11.82
C GLY A 285 12.02 -12.49 -12.25
N ILE A 286 10.89 -12.46 -11.55
CA ILE A 286 9.74 -11.59 -11.85
C ILE A 286 9.62 -10.58 -10.71
N PHE A 287 10.44 -9.53 -10.80
CA PHE A 287 10.53 -8.46 -9.82
C PHE A 287 10.42 -7.12 -10.55
N ILE A 288 9.19 -6.61 -10.66
CA ILE A 288 8.88 -5.35 -11.34
C ILE A 288 8.84 -4.26 -10.27
N LYS A 289 9.70 -3.24 -10.40
CA LYS A 289 9.71 -2.03 -9.57
C LYS A 289 8.83 -0.96 -10.20
N LEU A 290 8.48 0.07 -9.44
CA LEU A 290 7.70 1.19 -9.98
C LEU A 290 8.42 1.92 -11.15
N PRO A 291 9.74 2.20 -11.09
CA PRO A 291 10.45 2.82 -12.22
C PRO A 291 10.44 1.97 -13.51
N ASP A 292 10.36 0.64 -13.40
CA ASP A 292 10.30 -0.22 -14.58
C ASP A 292 8.97 -0.02 -15.36
N LEU A 293 7.91 0.47 -14.69
CA LEU A 293 6.66 0.84 -15.35
C LEU A 293 6.85 2.13 -16.16
N GLU A 294 7.50 3.13 -15.57
CA GLU A 294 7.75 4.44 -16.18
C GLU A 294 8.71 4.33 -17.37
N GLU A 295 9.78 3.52 -17.25
CA GLU A 295 10.70 3.20 -18.35
C GLU A 295 9.98 2.57 -19.55
N LYS A 296 8.85 1.91 -19.32
CA LYS A 296 7.98 1.32 -20.35
C LYS A 296 6.86 2.26 -20.82
N GLY A 297 6.84 3.51 -20.35
CA GLY A 297 5.84 4.51 -20.72
C GLY A 297 4.51 4.35 -19.99
N TYR A 298 4.47 3.68 -18.84
CA TYR A 298 3.28 3.59 -18.00
C TYR A 298 3.34 4.56 -16.82
N SER A 299 2.25 5.27 -16.59
CA SER A 299 2.12 6.17 -15.44
C SER A 299 1.95 5.38 -14.13
N PRO A 300 2.56 5.83 -13.02
CA PRO A 300 2.20 5.35 -11.68
C PRO A 300 0.70 5.42 -11.38
N MET A 301 -0.01 6.42 -11.94
CA MET A 301 -1.46 6.54 -11.79
C MET A 301 -2.22 5.47 -12.57
N ALA A 302 -1.69 4.98 -13.68
CA ALA A 302 -2.26 3.83 -14.38
C ALA A 302 -2.13 2.56 -13.53
N PHE A 303 -1.00 2.38 -12.83
CA PHE A 303 -0.84 1.29 -11.87
C PHE A 303 -1.82 1.43 -10.70
N ARG A 304 -1.97 2.63 -10.15
CA ARG A 304 -2.98 2.91 -9.11
C ARG A 304 -4.38 2.53 -9.59
N TYR A 305 -4.77 2.97 -10.79
CA TYR A 305 -6.07 2.63 -11.38
C TYR A 305 -6.25 1.11 -11.50
N PHE A 306 -5.22 0.42 -12.03
CA PHE A 306 -5.20 -1.03 -12.15
C PHE A 306 -5.44 -1.76 -10.81
N ILE A 307 -4.79 -1.31 -9.72
CA ILE A 307 -4.99 -1.92 -8.39
C ILE A 307 -6.43 -1.75 -7.91
N LEU A 308 -7.02 -0.57 -8.13
CA LEU A 308 -8.37 -0.25 -7.65
C LEU A 308 -9.49 -0.96 -8.43
N GLN A 309 -9.20 -1.57 -9.58
CA GLN A 309 -10.16 -2.35 -10.38
C GLN A 309 -10.61 -3.67 -9.74
N ASN A 310 -9.91 -4.14 -8.71
CA ASN A 310 -10.25 -5.39 -8.02
C ASN A 310 -10.49 -5.13 -6.53
N ASN A 311 -11.35 -5.94 -5.90
CA ASN A 311 -11.48 -5.90 -4.45
C ASN A 311 -10.18 -6.42 -3.82
N TYR A 312 -9.70 -5.72 -2.79
CA TYR A 312 -8.39 -5.99 -2.17
C TYR A 312 -8.25 -7.41 -1.59
N ARG A 313 -9.36 -8.08 -1.28
CA ARG A 313 -9.39 -9.45 -0.73
C ARG A 313 -9.40 -10.53 -1.81
N LYS A 314 -9.29 -10.16 -3.09
CA LYS A 314 -9.19 -11.11 -4.21
C LYS A 314 -7.81 -11.04 -4.85
N PRO A 315 -7.20 -12.18 -5.22
CA PRO A 315 -5.98 -12.15 -6.02
C PRO A 315 -6.19 -11.34 -7.28
N HIS A 316 -5.21 -10.50 -7.63
CA HIS A 316 -5.24 -9.70 -8.85
C HIS A 316 -4.10 -10.15 -9.76
N ASN A 317 -4.35 -10.28 -11.05
CA ASN A 317 -3.36 -10.76 -12.01
C ASN A 317 -2.81 -9.57 -12.81
N PHE A 318 -1.53 -9.30 -12.65
CA PHE A 318 -0.81 -8.33 -13.45
C PHE A 318 -0.36 -8.94 -14.78
N SER A 319 -0.70 -8.25 -15.85
CA SER A 319 -0.09 -8.35 -17.18
C SER A 319 0.12 -6.96 -17.75
N TRP A 320 1.05 -6.81 -18.70
CA TRP A 320 1.25 -5.53 -19.39
C TRP A 320 0.00 -5.08 -20.14
N ASP A 321 -0.79 -6.02 -20.66
CA ASP A 321 -2.06 -5.73 -21.32
C ASP A 321 -3.09 -5.17 -20.32
N SER A 322 -3.16 -5.72 -19.10
CA SER A 322 -4.03 -5.20 -18.06
C SER A 322 -3.65 -3.78 -17.62
N LEU A 323 -2.34 -3.48 -17.53
CA LEU A 323 -1.84 -2.14 -17.23
C LEU A 323 -2.10 -1.17 -18.40
N THR A 324 -1.97 -1.63 -19.64
CA THR A 324 -2.33 -0.86 -20.83
C THR A 324 -3.81 -0.48 -20.83
N ALA A 325 -4.69 -1.43 -20.50
CA ALA A 325 -6.12 -1.17 -20.39
C ALA A 325 -6.41 -0.15 -19.29
N ALA A 326 -5.75 -0.24 -18.13
CA ALA A 326 -5.88 0.73 -17.04
C ALA A 326 -5.40 2.13 -17.45
N GLN A 327 -4.24 2.24 -18.13
CA GLN A 327 -3.74 3.52 -18.65
C GLN A 327 -4.72 4.13 -19.65
N ASN A 328 -5.26 3.34 -20.58
CA ASN A 328 -6.23 3.82 -21.55
C ASN A 328 -7.54 4.29 -20.89
N ALA A 329 -8.01 3.57 -19.87
CA ALA A 329 -9.19 3.99 -19.11
C ALA A 329 -8.95 5.34 -18.40
N LEU A 330 -7.80 5.50 -17.75
CA LEU A 330 -7.41 6.77 -17.11
C LEU A 330 -7.25 7.90 -18.13
N LYS A 331 -6.64 7.64 -19.29
CA LYS A 331 -6.55 8.60 -20.41
C LYS A 331 -7.91 9.06 -20.87
N ASN A 332 -8.86 8.14 -21.01
CA ASN A 332 -10.22 8.48 -21.43
C ASN A 332 -10.91 9.35 -20.39
N ILE A 333 -10.83 9.02 -19.10
CA ILE A 333 -11.35 9.86 -18.01
C ILE A 333 -10.74 11.26 -18.10
N LEU A 334 -9.41 11.34 -18.19
CA LEU A 334 -8.68 12.60 -18.21
C LEU A 334 -9.04 13.44 -19.44
N ARG A 335 -9.17 12.81 -20.62
CA ARG A 335 -9.63 13.47 -21.85
C ARG A 335 -10.98 14.13 -21.64
N GLU A 336 -11.99 13.36 -21.21
CA GLU A 336 -13.35 13.86 -21.04
C GLU A 336 -13.39 15.04 -20.07
N ILE A 337 -12.83 14.88 -18.87
CA ILE A 337 -12.88 15.94 -17.84
C ILE A 337 -12.11 17.20 -18.26
N SER A 338 -11.09 17.07 -19.12
CA SER A 338 -10.30 18.22 -19.59
C SER A 338 -11.08 19.12 -20.54
N PHE A 339 -12.11 18.61 -21.20
CA PHE A 339 -12.98 19.41 -22.06
C PHE A 339 -14.17 20.03 -21.33
N TYR A 340 -14.51 19.53 -20.14
CA TYR A 340 -15.56 20.09 -19.30
C TYR A 340 -15.25 21.55 -18.89
N PRO A 341 -16.29 22.39 -18.73
CA PRO A 341 -16.15 23.76 -18.24
C PRO A 341 -15.73 23.80 -16.75
N ASP A 342 -15.72 24.98 -16.14
CA ASP A 342 -15.39 25.15 -14.73
C ASP A 342 -16.33 24.37 -13.80
N LYS A 343 -15.83 24.02 -12.60
CA LYS A 343 -16.53 23.16 -11.64
C LYS A 343 -17.89 23.73 -11.26
N GLY A 344 -18.91 22.89 -11.39
CA GLY A 344 -20.28 23.13 -10.94
C GLY A 344 -20.51 22.60 -9.53
N LYS A 345 -21.64 21.94 -9.34
CA LYS A 345 -22.08 21.35 -8.08
C LYS A 345 -21.82 19.85 -8.07
N VAL A 346 -21.39 19.34 -6.93
CA VAL A 346 -21.27 17.90 -6.70
C VAL A 346 -22.66 17.27 -6.66
N ASP A 347 -22.86 16.20 -7.43
CA ASP A 347 -24.04 15.35 -7.35
C ASP A 347 -23.99 14.52 -6.07
N LYS A 348 -24.87 14.84 -5.12
CA LYS A 348 -24.89 14.23 -3.80
C LYS A 348 -25.40 12.79 -3.81
N ASP A 349 -26.32 12.47 -4.71
CA ASP A 349 -26.93 11.14 -4.76
C ASP A 349 -25.91 10.12 -5.29
N ILE A 350 -25.15 10.51 -6.32
CA ILE A 350 -24.07 9.66 -6.83
C ILE A 350 -22.92 9.56 -5.81
N MET A 351 -22.59 10.64 -5.10
CA MET A 351 -21.59 10.59 -4.04
C MET A 351 -22.00 9.67 -2.88
N GLU A 352 -23.29 9.63 -2.53
CA GLU A 352 -23.81 8.68 -1.53
C GLU A 352 -23.68 7.24 -2.04
N GLU A 353 -24.00 6.95 -3.31
CA GLU A 353 -23.75 5.61 -3.92
C GLU A 353 -22.25 5.23 -3.86
N PHE A 354 -21.37 6.20 -4.12
CA PHE A 354 -19.91 6.03 -4.09
C PHE A 354 -19.40 5.69 -2.69
N TYR A 355 -19.82 6.46 -1.68
CA TYR A 355 -19.45 6.16 -0.30
C TYR A 355 -20.06 4.86 0.19
N GLN A 356 -21.29 4.51 -0.22
CA GLN A 356 -21.88 3.21 0.11
C GLN A 356 -21.10 2.04 -0.50
N ALA A 357 -20.54 2.19 -1.70
CA ALA A 357 -19.65 1.18 -2.28
C ALA A 357 -18.40 0.98 -1.41
N LEU A 358 -17.76 2.06 -0.96
CA LEU A 358 -16.56 1.98 -0.11
C LEU A 358 -16.88 1.52 1.32
N ALA A 359 -18.05 1.87 1.84
CA ALA A 359 -18.55 1.43 3.13
C ALA A 359 -18.85 -0.08 3.15
N ASP A 360 -19.03 -0.71 1.99
CA ASP A 360 -19.17 -2.15 1.85
C ASP A 360 -17.81 -2.81 1.59
N ASP A 361 -16.98 -2.89 2.64
CA ASP A 361 -15.66 -3.53 2.63
C ASP A 361 -14.71 -3.00 1.54
N LEU A 362 -14.62 -1.67 1.44
CA LEU A 362 -13.72 -0.96 0.55
C LEU A 362 -13.85 -1.43 -0.91
N ASN A 363 -15.08 -1.52 -1.43
CA ASN A 363 -15.34 -1.99 -2.79
C ASN A 363 -14.94 -0.95 -3.85
N THR A 364 -13.63 -0.82 -4.08
CA THR A 364 -13.02 0.12 -5.02
C THR A 364 -13.43 -0.14 -6.47
N ALA A 365 -13.62 -1.41 -6.85
CA ALA A 365 -14.07 -1.78 -8.19
C ALA A 365 -15.45 -1.16 -8.51
N LYS A 366 -16.39 -1.22 -7.56
CA LYS A 366 -17.70 -0.56 -7.68
C LYS A 366 -17.58 0.96 -7.60
N ALA A 367 -16.69 1.47 -6.76
CA ALA A 367 -16.42 2.91 -6.69
C ALA A 367 -15.90 3.47 -8.04
N LEU A 368 -15.01 2.74 -8.73
CA LEU A 368 -14.52 3.09 -10.06
C LEU A 368 -15.61 3.01 -11.14
N SER A 369 -16.51 2.02 -11.07
CA SER A 369 -17.62 1.95 -12.04
C SER A 369 -18.59 3.12 -11.86
N LEU A 370 -18.78 3.64 -10.65
CA LEU A 370 -19.55 4.85 -10.39
C LEU A 370 -18.88 6.10 -10.97
N LEU A 371 -17.55 6.20 -10.90
CA LEU A 371 -16.82 7.29 -11.57
C LEU A 371 -17.06 7.27 -13.09
N GLN A 372 -16.97 6.10 -13.73
CA GLN A 372 -17.29 5.94 -15.16
C GLN A 372 -18.74 6.31 -15.47
N LYS A 373 -19.69 5.87 -14.61
CA LYS A 373 -21.12 6.23 -14.72
C LYS A 373 -21.34 7.74 -14.69
N VAL A 374 -20.59 8.51 -13.89
CA VAL A 374 -20.68 9.98 -13.87
C VAL A 374 -20.31 10.56 -15.23
N ILE A 375 -19.20 10.11 -15.81
CA ILE A 375 -18.70 10.58 -17.11
C ILE A 375 -19.73 10.33 -18.22
N GLU A 376 -20.31 9.13 -18.23
CA GLU A 376 -21.33 8.69 -19.21
C GLU A 376 -22.74 9.25 -18.94
N SER A 377 -22.96 9.89 -17.80
CA SER A 377 -24.29 10.37 -17.39
C SER A 377 -24.77 11.57 -18.23
N LYS A 378 -26.04 11.92 -18.04
CA LYS A 378 -26.68 13.08 -18.70
C LYS A 378 -26.70 14.34 -17.82
N ILE A 379 -26.00 14.35 -16.68
CA ILE A 379 -25.87 15.57 -15.87
C ILE A 379 -24.98 16.58 -16.62
N GLU A 380 -25.07 17.86 -16.24
CA GLU A 380 -24.28 18.92 -16.86
C GLU A 380 -22.77 18.69 -16.65
N ASP A 381 -21.94 19.02 -17.64
CA ASP A 381 -20.50 18.71 -17.63
C ASP A 381 -19.73 19.39 -16.47
N ASN A 382 -20.16 20.58 -16.04
CA ASN A 382 -19.61 21.25 -14.87
C ASN A 382 -19.86 20.45 -13.57
N ASP A 383 -21.05 19.86 -13.44
CA ASP A 383 -21.45 19.04 -12.29
C ASP A 383 -20.76 17.66 -12.35
N LYS A 384 -20.56 17.09 -13.56
CA LYS A 384 -19.70 15.90 -13.75
C LYS A 384 -18.28 16.17 -13.25
N LEU A 385 -17.67 17.27 -13.67
CA LEU A 385 -16.32 17.63 -13.25
C LEU A 385 -16.24 17.74 -11.72
N ALA A 386 -17.16 18.48 -11.09
CA ALA A 386 -17.19 18.63 -9.64
C ALA A 386 -17.31 17.28 -8.93
N THR A 387 -18.18 16.40 -9.42
CA THR A 387 -18.44 15.08 -8.82
C THR A 387 -17.25 14.12 -8.99
N VAL A 388 -16.67 14.02 -10.19
CA VAL A 388 -15.49 13.17 -10.46
C VAL A 388 -14.32 13.58 -9.57
N LEU A 389 -14.09 14.88 -9.42
CA LEU A 389 -13.00 15.39 -8.58
C LEU A 389 -13.26 15.20 -7.09
N GLU A 390 -14.53 15.17 -6.65
CA GLU A 390 -14.87 14.81 -5.28
C GLU A 390 -14.59 13.34 -5.00
N MET A 391 -14.96 12.44 -5.93
CA MET A 391 -14.59 11.01 -5.85
C MET A 391 -13.06 10.82 -5.85
N ASP A 392 -12.35 11.62 -6.64
CA ASP A 392 -10.90 11.52 -6.77
C ASP A 392 -10.13 11.88 -5.49
N LYS A 393 -10.71 12.68 -4.58
CA LYS A 393 -10.13 12.89 -3.25
C LYS A 393 -9.93 11.58 -2.49
N VAL A 394 -10.79 10.58 -2.75
CA VAL A 394 -10.72 9.24 -2.17
C VAL A 394 -9.95 8.27 -3.04
N LEU A 395 -10.17 8.30 -4.36
CA LEU A 395 -9.50 7.38 -5.29
C LEU A 395 -8.02 7.72 -5.49
N GLY A 396 -7.63 8.99 -5.40
CA GLY A 396 -6.24 9.46 -5.32
C GLY A 396 -5.49 9.46 -6.66
N PHE A 397 -6.14 9.74 -7.79
CA PHE A 397 -5.46 9.85 -9.08
C PHE A 397 -4.87 11.24 -9.36
N ASP A 398 -5.20 12.24 -8.54
CA ASP A 398 -4.79 13.64 -8.75
C ASP A 398 -5.31 14.22 -10.08
N LEU A 399 -6.56 13.88 -10.42
CA LEU A 399 -7.18 14.21 -11.70
C LEU A 399 -7.21 15.72 -11.99
N GLU A 400 -7.32 16.57 -10.95
CA GLU A 400 -7.27 18.02 -11.14
C GLU A 400 -5.90 18.45 -11.67
N SER A 401 -4.82 18.02 -11.03
CA SER A 401 -3.45 18.35 -11.44
C SER A 401 -3.16 17.82 -12.83
N LEU A 402 -3.52 16.55 -13.09
CA LEU A 402 -3.38 15.93 -14.41
C LEU A 402 -4.18 16.67 -15.48
N ARG A 403 -5.38 17.17 -15.15
CA ARG A 403 -6.22 17.96 -16.05
C ARG A 403 -5.55 19.30 -16.39
N GLN A 404 -5.03 19.99 -15.39
CA GLN A 404 -4.32 21.26 -15.62
C GLN A 404 -3.06 21.06 -16.48
N GLU A 405 -2.33 19.97 -16.24
CA GLU A 405 -1.20 19.61 -17.09
C GLU A 405 -1.63 19.31 -18.53
N ALA A 406 -2.71 18.54 -18.71
CA ALA A 406 -3.25 18.21 -20.03
C ALA A 406 -3.70 19.45 -20.81
N MET A 407 -4.29 20.44 -20.14
CA MET A 407 -4.69 21.70 -20.77
C MET A 407 -3.50 22.62 -21.10
N ASN A 408 -2.35 22.41 -20.47
CA ASN A 408 -1.13 23.19 -20.72
C ASN A 408 -0.30 22.63 -21.87
N ILE A 409 -0.81 22.83 -23.09
CA ILE A 409 -0.16 22.41 -24.34
C ILE A 409 1.12 23.21 -24.64
N SER A 410 2.04 22.62 -25.42
CA SER A 410 3.30 23.25 -25.84
C SER A 410 3.09 24.55 -26.66
N GLN A 411 4.11 25.41 -26.73
CA GLN A 411 4.05 26.62 -27.57
C GLN A 411 3.89 26.27 -29.06
N GLU A 412 4.56 25.20 -29.52
CA GLU A 412 4.39 24.66 -30.87
C GLU A 412 2.92 24.30 -31.16
N ALA A 413 2.25 23.64 -30.21
CA ALA A 413 0.84 23.30 -30.35
C ALA A 413 -0.06 24.55 -30.41
N LYS A 414 0.22 25.56 -29.59
CA LYS A 414 -0.50 26.85 -29.62
C LYS A 414 -0.37 27.54 -30.98
N ASP A 415 0.83 27.54 -31.54
CA ASP A 415 1.10 28.17 -32.85
C ASP A 415 0.37 27.44 -33.99
N ILE A 416 0.29 26.10 -33.93
CA ILE A 416 -0.45 25.30 -34.91
C ILE A 416 -1.97 25.52 -34.77
N LEU A 417 -2.49 25.62 -33.54
CA LEU A 417 -3.91 25.90 -33.28
C LEU A 417 -4.34 27.27 -33.81
N GLU A 418 -3.50 28.30 -33.66
CA GLU A 418 -3.81 29.63 -34.19
C GLU A 418 -3.86 29.62 -35.73
N LYS A 419 -2.91 28.95 -36.38
CA LYS A 419 -2.97 28.74 -37.84
C LYS A 419 -4.24 27.98 -38.24
N ARG A 420 -4.62 26.96 -37.48
CA ARG A 420 -5.83 26.17 -37.72
C ARG A 420 -7.07 27.04 -37.58
N LYS A 421 -7.09 27.96 -36.61
CA LYS A 421 -8.18 28.93 -36.40
C LYS A 421 -8.40 29.77 -37.65
N ILE A 422 -7.32 30.37 -38.16
CA ILE A 422 -7.32 31.22 -39.36
C ILE A 422 -7.79 30.43 -40.59
N SER A 423 -7.32 29.19 -40.77
CA SER A 423 -7.78 28.34 -41.87
C SER A 423 -9.28 28.05 -41.80
N ARG A 424 -9.81 27.78 -40.60
CA ARG A 424 -11.26 27.54 -40.41
C ARG A 424 -12.09 28.80 -40.66
N GLU A 425 -11.64 29.96 -40.18
CA GLU A 425 -12.28 31.26 -40.45
C GLU A 425 -12.34 31.56 -41.96
N ASN A 426 -11.28 31.20 -42.69
CA ASN A 426 -11.21 31.30 -44.14
C ASN A 426 -11.91 30.16 -44.91
N LYS A 427 -12.51 29.19 -44.20
CA LYS A 427 -13.13 27.98 -44.76
C LYS A 427 -12.18 27.09 -45.58
N ASP A 428 -10.88 27.14 -45.28
CA ASP A 428 -9.86 26.25 -45.83
C ASP A 428 -9.80 24.96 -45.01
N TRP A 429 -10.74 24.05 -45.31
CA TRP A 429 -10.89 22.79 -44.59
C TRP A 429 -9.69 21.86 -44.79
N ALA A 430 -9.07 21.87 -45.98
CA ALA A 430 -7.91 21.03 -46.27
C ALA A 430 -6.71 21.40 -45.40
N VAL A 431 -6.41 22.68 -45.26
CA VAL A 431 -5.32 23.14 -44.37
C VAL A 431 -5.69 22.94 -42.90
N SER A 432 -6.94 23.17 -42.52
CA SER A 432 -7.41 22.89 -41.15
C SER A 432 -7.23 21.42 -40.75
N ASP A 433 -7.55 20.49 -41.64
CA ASP A 433 -7.39 19.05 -41.39
C ASP A 433 -5.91 18.65 -41.33
N GLN A 434 -5.06 19.16 -42.22
CA GLN A 434 -3.61 18.95 -42.15
C GLN A 434 -3.01 19.45 -40.83
N LEU A 435 -3.47 20.60 -40.33
CA LEU A 435 -3.00 21.13 -39.04
C LEU A 435 -3.53 20.32 -37.86
N ARG A 436 -4.74 19.76 -37.94
CA ARG A 436 -5.25 18.82 -36.93
C ARG A 436 -4.41 17.54 -36.88
N ASP A 437 -4.02 17.00 -38.04
CA ASP A 437 -3.18 15.80 -38.10
C ASP A 437 -1.78 16.07 -37.52
N LYS A 438 -1.18 17.24 -37.79
CA LYS A 438 0.07 17.68 -37.15
C LYS A 438 -0.05 17.80 -35.62
N LEU A 439 -1.16 18.34 -35.13
CA LEU A 439 -1.42 18.39 -33.68
C LEU A 439 -1.47 16.98 -33.09
N LYS A 440 -2.15 16.05 -33.78
CA LYS A 440 -2.22 14.65 -33.37
C LYS A 440 -0.85 13.96 -33.35
N GLU A 441 0.02 14.27 -34.32
CA GLU A 441 1.40 13.74 -34.37
C GLU A 441 2.25 14.14 -33.15
N ILE A 442 2.03 15.35 -32.61
CA ILE A 442 2.69 15.82 -31.38
C ILE A 442 1.89 15.51 -30.10
N GLY A 443 0.89 14.62 -30.19
CA GLY A 443 0.09 14.15 -29.06
C GLY A 443 -0.98 15.12 -28.55
N VAL A 444 -1.36 16.11 -29.37
CA VAL A 444 -2.38 17.10 -29.04
C VAL A 444 -3.71 16.70 -29.67
N GLU A 445 -4.73 16.58 -28.82
CA GLU A 445 -6.11 16.32 -29.24
C GLU A 445 -6.89 17.64 -29.26
N VAL A 446 -7.77 17.81 -30.25
CA VAL A 446 -8.54 19.04 -30.47
C VAL A 446 -10.02 18.74 -30.56
N GLN A 447 -10.83 19.51 -29.83
CA GLN A 447 -12.28 19.50 -29.91
C GLN A 447 -12.78 20.87 -30.37
N ASP A 448 -13.59 20.89 -31.43
CA ASP A 448 -14.27 22.10 -31.89
C ASP A 448 -15.58 22.28 -31.10
N THR A 449 -15.75 23.43 -30.46
CA THR A 449 -16.94 23.81 -29.68
C THR A 449 -17.56 25.10 -30.24
N PRO A 450 -18.81 25.46 -29.87
CA PRO A 450 -19.40 26.75 -30.25
C PRO A 450 -18.57 27.97 -29.84
N ASP A 451 -17.82 27.87 -28.73
CA ASP A 451 -16.97 28.94 -28.19
C ASP A 451 -15.55 28.96 -28.80
N GLY A 452 -15.26 28.04 -29.73
CA GLY A 452 -13.95 27.90 -30.38
C GLY A 452 -13.35 26.51 -30.22
N GLN A 453 -12.09 26.36 -30.60
CA GLN A 453 -11.35 25.10 -30.47
C GLN A 453 -10.70 24.98 -29.10
N LYS A 454 -10.92 23.85 -28.43
CA LYS A 454 -10.23 23.44 -27.21
C LYS A 454 -9.20 22.37 -27.56
N ALA A 455 -8.07 22.35 -26.87
CA ALA A 455 -7.03 21.37 -27.10
C ALA A 455 -6.38 20.90 -25.81
N ILE A 456 -5.96 19.64 -25.78
CA ILE A 456 -5.31 19.00 -24.64
C ILE A 456 -4.13 18.16 -25.13
N GLN A 457 -3.15 17.91 -24.26
CA GLN A 457 -1.98 17.08 -24.51
C GLN A 457 -1.73 16.16 -23.31
N LEU A 458 -2.13 14.89 -23.44
CA LEU A 458 -1.96 13.89 -22.37
C LEU A 458 -0.51 13.39 -22.34
N LYS A 459 0.17 13.49 -21.19
CA LYS A 459 1.62 13.21 -21.07
C LYS A 459 1.97 11.91 -20.33
N PHE A 460 1.35 10.79 -20.68
CA PHE A 460 1.74 9.42 -20.27
C PHE A 460 0.77 8.46 -20.93
#